data_AF-A0A9P9IDZ5-F1
#
_entry.id   AF-A0A9P9IDZ5-F1
#
_cell.length_a   1.000
_cell.length_b   1.000
_cell.length_c   1.000
_cell.angle_alpha   90.00
_cell.angle_beta   90.00
_cell.angle_gamma   90.00
#
_symmetry.space_group_name_H-M   'P 1'
#
loop_
_entity.id
_entity.type
_entity.pdbx_description
1 polymer ?
#
loop_
_entity_poly.entity_id
_entity_poly.type
_entity_poly.pdbx_seq_one_letter_code
_entity_poly.pdbx_strand_id
1 'polypeptide(L)'
;QYKTSSAKTNCPFHIVIHFMKDSSTYGFKIISNEHNHEPSADAISSTYLRTQTQREFGHAALETIVEERSKAGGTTAREIARQICIDFPSVSINRHDVLAIQKRLREGRYGALTSTQAFIS
;
A
#
# COMPACT_ATOMS: atom_id res chain seq x y z
N GLN A 1 10.76 -6.95 -28.73
CA GLN A 1 11.25 -6.78 -27.35
C GLN A 1 10.05 -6.65 -26.43
N TYR A 2 9.87 -7.57 -25.48
CA TYR A 2 8.77 -7.54 -24.52
C TYR A 2 9.17 -6.60 -23.36
N LYS A 3 8.53 -5.42 -23.28
CA LYS A 3 8.76 -4.44 -22.21
C LYS A 3 8.03 -4.89 -20.96
N THR A 4 8.72 -5.58 -20.07
CA THR A 4 8.23 -5.84 -18.70
C THR A 4 8.63 -4.68 -17.80
N SER A 5 7.61 -3.98 -17.29
CA SER A 5 7.67 -2.80 -16.40
C SER A 5 8.17 -1.51 -17.05
N SER A 6 7.25 -0.60 -17.38
CA SER A 6 7.58 0.83 -17.43
C SER A 6 7.63 1.33 -15.99
N ALA A 7 8.82 1.69 -15.52
CA ALA A 7 8.89 2.58 -14.37
C ALA A 7 8.12 3.85 -14.77
N LYS A 8 7.07 4.22 -14.01
CA LYS A 8 6.29 5.46 -14.19
C LYS A 8 7.10 6.69 -13.74
N THR A 9 8.40 6.71 -13.99
CA THR A 9 9.31 7.78 -13.63
C THR A 9 9.35 8.80 -14.77
N ASN A 10 9.55 10.08 -14.43
CA ASN A 10 9.63 11.19 -15.39
C ASN A 10 8.39 11.32 -16.29
N CYS A 11 7.19 11.09 -15.76
CA CYS A 11 5.96 11.37 -16.50
C CYS A 11 5.87 12.88 -16.78
N PRO A 12 5.68 13.31 -18.03
CA PRO A 12 5.63 14.74 -18.38
C PRO A 12 4.30 15.40 -17.98
N PHE A 13 3.32 14.63 -17.50
CA PHE A 13 2.05 15.15 -17.02
C PHE A 13 2.25 16.12 -15.85
N HIS A 14 1.68 17.32 -15.98
CA HIS A 14 1.83 18.36 -14.98
C HIS A 14 0.56 19.20 -14.85
N ILE A 15 0.05 19.30 -13.62
CA ILE A 15 -1.09 20.14 -13.26
C ILE A 15 -0.69 21.13 -12.17
N VAL A 16 -1.25 22.33 -12.23
CA VAL A 16 -1.12 23.33 -11.18
C VAL A 16 -2.50 23.62 -10.62
N ILE A 17 -2.66 23.38 -9.32
CA ILE A 17 -3.88 23.69 -8.58
C ILE A 17 -3.64 25.00 -7.84
N HIS A 18 -4.55 25.97 -7.98
CA HIS A 18 -4.46 27.26 -7.31
C HIS A 18 -5.78 27.58 -6.60
N PHE A 19 -5.68 28.19 -5.42
CA PHE A 19 -6.84 28.67 -4.69
C PHE A 19 -7.24 30.05 -5.20
N MET A 20 -8.47 30.18 -5.68
CA MET A 20 -9.07 31.42 -6.15
C MET A 20 -9.80 32.08 -4.99
N LYS A 21 -9.19 33.12 -4.41
CA LYS A 21 -9.72 33.79 -3.21
C LYS A 21 -11.10 34.42 -3.47
N ASP A 22 -11.27 35.02 -4.64
CA ASP A 22 -12.49 35.79 -4.98
C ASP A 22 -13.75 34.92 -5.00
N SER A 23 -13.61 33.65 -5.39
CA SER A 23 -14.70 32.69 -5.42
C SER A 23 -14.63 31.67 -4.28
N SER A 24 -13.61 31.73 -3.42
CA SER A 24 -13.34 30.72 -2.39
C SER A 24 -13.34 29.28 -2.93
N THR A 25 -12.82 29.07 -4.15
CA THR A 25 -12.77 27.76 -4.80
C THR A 25 -11.36 27.41 -5.28
N TYR A 26 -11.14 26.13 -5.63
CA TYR A 26 -9.90 25.69 -6.26
C TYR A 26 -10.08 25.65 -7.78
N GLY A 27 -9.17 26.30 -8.50
CA GLY A 27 -9.00 26.15 -9.95
C GLY A 27 -7.82 25.23 -10.25
N PHE A 28 -7.82 24.62 -11.43
CA PHE A 28 -6.66 23.89 -11.91
C PHE A 28 -6.36 24.23 -13.36
N LYS A 29 -5.07 24.16 -13.72
CA LYS A 29 -4.59 24.28 -15.09
C LYS A 29 -3.71 23.09 -15.43
N ILE A 30 -4.00 22.42 -16.53
CA ILE A 30 -3.14 21.39 -17.10
C ILE A 30 -2.04 22.10 -17.89
N ILE A 31 -0.79 21.95 -17.45
CA ILE A 31 0.38 22.52 -18.12
C ILE A 31 0.91 21.54 -19.19
N SER A 32 0.82 20.25 -18.91
CA SER A 32 1.15 19.17 -19.85
C SER A 32 0.22 17.99 -19.61
N ASN A 33 -0.41 17.52 -20.69
CA ASN A 33 -1.35 16.39 -20.68
C ASN A 33 -0.73 15.10 -21.26
N GLU A 34 0.58 15.11 -21.52
CA GLU A 34 1.27 13.96 -22.10
C GLU A 34 1.63 12.95 -21.01
N HIS A 35 1.54 11.66 -21.34
CA HIS A 35 1.94 10.56 -20.49
C HIS A 35 2.91 9.66 -21.25
N ASN A 36 3.96 9.20 -20.56
CA ASN A 36 4.93 8.23 -21.10
C ASN A 36 4.60 6.79 -20.66
N HIS A 37 3.42 6.58 -20.09
CA HIS A 37 2.95 5.30 -19.57
C HIS A 37 1.43 5.21 -19.71
N GLU A 38 0.90 4.00 -19.74
CA GLU A 38 -0.53 3.77 -19.71
C GLU A 38 -1.13 4.18 -18.35
N PRO A 39 -2.42 4.58 -18.31
CA PRO A 39 -3.16 4.72 -17.06
C PRO A 39 -3.14 3.43 -16.25
N SER A 40 -3.14 3.54 -14.91
CA SER A 40 -3.35 2.37 -14.06
C SER A 40 -4.82 1.94 -14.16
N ALA A 41 -5.06 0.69 -14.55
CA ALA A 41 -6.41 0.15 -14.66
C ALA A 41 -7.10 -0.07 -13.30
N ASP A 42 -6.33 -0.23 -12.22
CA ASP A 42 -6.85 -0.54 -10.88
C ASP A 42 -6.15 0.31 -9.82
N ALA A 43 -6.92 0.91 -8.91
CA ALA A 43 -6.42 1.67 -7.76
C ALA A 43 -5.52 0.80 -6.86
N ILE A 44 -5.80 -0.50 -6.73
CA ILE A 44 -4.98 -1.45 -5.95
C ILE A 44 -3.57 -1.56 -6.53
N SER A 45 -3.35 -1.28 -7.83
CA SER A 45 -2.00 -1.30 -8.42
C SER A 45 -1.13 -0.12 -7.98
N SER A 46 -1.72 0.97 -7.50
CA SER A 46 -1.00 2.16 -7.03
C SER A 46 -0.41 1.94 -5.65
N THR A 47 0.92 1.88 -5.56
CA THR A 47 1.62 1.77 -4.26
C THR A 47 1.30 2.93 -3.34
N TYR A 48 1.21 4.15 -3.86
CA TYR A 48 0.85 5.33 -3.06
C TYR A 48 -0.53 5.17 -2.41
N LEU A 49 -1.57 4.82 -3.19
CA LEU A 49 -2.93 4.64 -2.67
C LEU A 49 -3.01 3.49 -1.66
N ARG A 50 -2.35 2.36 -1.93
CA ARG A 50 -2.26 1.26 -0.96
C ARG A 50 -1.62 1.72 0.36
N THR A 51 -0.49 2.41 0.30
CA THR A 51 0.19 2.91 1.51
C THR A 51 -0.66 3.93 2.26
N GLN A 52 -1.34 4.84 1.56
CA GLN A 52 -2.20 5.85 2.18
C GLN A 52 -3.39 5.21 2.89
N THR A 53 -4.16 4.38 2.18
CA THR A 53 -5.36 3.72 2.73
C THR A 53 -5.03 2.82 3.93
N GLN A 54 -3.91 2.10 3.88
CA GLN A 54 -3.44 1.29 5.01
C GLN A 54 -3.03 2.12 6.23
N ARG A 55 -2.49 3.33 6.03
CA ARG A 55 -2.17 4.27 7.12
C ARG A 55 -3.43 4.83 7.76
N GLU A 56 -4.37 5.28 6.94
CA GLU A 56 -5.66 5.83 7.40
C GLU A 56 -6.48 4.79 8.17
N PHE A 57 -6.44 3.53 7.74
CA PHE A 57 -7.06 2.41 8.46
C PHE A 57 -6.37 2.08 9.79
N GLY A 58 -5.07 2.33 9.88
CA GLY A 58 -4.26 2.04 11.04
C GLY A 58 -3.44 0.75 10.88
N HIS A 59 -2.11 0.91 10.94
CA HIS A 59 -1.17 -0.19 10.73
C HIS A 59 -1.37 -1.35 11.72
N ALA A 60 -1.53 -1.05 13.01
CA ALA A 60 -1.70 -2.09 14.03
C ALA A 60 -2.97 -2.94 13.80
N ALA A 61 -4.10 -2.29 13.49
CA ALA A 61 -5.36 -2.98 13.21
C ALA A 61 -5.22 -3.91 11.99
N LEU A 62 -4.58 -3.42 10.92
CA LEU A 62 -4.33 -4.23 9.73
C LEU A 62 -3.43 -5.44 10.02
N GLU A 63 -2.38 -5.27 10.82
CA GLU A 63 -1.49 -6.36 11.21
C GLU A 63 -2.20 -7.42 12.05
N THR A 64 -3.07 -7.02 13.00
CA THR A 64 -3.91 -7.95 13.78
C THR A 64 -4.81 -8.78 12.87
N ILE A 65 -5.51 -8.15 11.93
CA ILE A 65 -6.41 -8.85 10.99
C ILE A 65 -5.63 -9.86 10.13
N VAL A 66 -4.47 -9.44 9.61
CA VAL A 66 -3.62 -10.33 8.81
C VAL A 66 -3.11 -11.50 9.66
N GLU A 67 -2.74 -11.25 10.92
CA GLU A 67 -2.29 -12.28 11.84
C GLU A 67 -3.38 -13.31 12.14
N GLU A 68 -4.58 -12.87 12.49
CA GLU A 68 -5.73 -13.72 12.80
C GLU A 68 -6.08 -14.63 11.62
N ARG A 69 -6.19 -14.05 10.42
CA ARG A 69 -6.49 -14.83 9.20
C ARG A 69 -5.36 -15.78 8.83
N SER A 70 -4.11 -15.40 9.11
CA SER A 70 -2.97 -16.30 8.88
C SER A 70 -2.97 -17.49 9.84
N LYS A 71 -3.48 -17.34 11.07
CA LYS A 71 -3.58 -18.42 12.08
C LYS A 71 -4.70 -19.41 11.77
N ALA A 72 -5.80 -18.96 11.13
CA ALA A 72 -6.94 -19.82 10.78
C ALA A 72 -6.56 -20.98 9.83
N GLY A 73 -5.42 -20.88 9.12
CA GLY A 73 -4.93 -21.91 8.21
C GLY A 73 -5.74 -22.00 6.91
N GLY A 74 -5.17 -22.64 5.87
CA GLY A 74 -5.86 -22.90 4.60
C GLY A 74 -6.08 -21.70 3.66
N THR A 75 -5.89 -20.46 4.11
CA THR A 75 -6.02 -19.26 3.26
C THR A 75 -4.67 -18.76 2.74
N THR A 76 -4.57 -18.60 1.42
CA THR A 76 -3.37 -18.01 0.79
C THR A 76 -3.29 -16.50 1.05
N ALA A 77 -2.11 -15.89 0.94
CA ALA A 77 -1.94 -14.43 1.08
C ALA A 77 -2.81 -13.63 0.07
N ARG A 78 -3.08 -14.19 -1.11
CA ARG A 78 -4.00 -13.59 -2.08
C ARG A 78 -5.44 -13.60 -1.56
N GLU A 79 -5.86 -14.70 -0.95
CA GLU A 79 -7.20 -14.85 -0.40
C GLU A 79 -7.41 -13.97 0.82
N ILE A 80 -6.41 -13.88 1.71
CA ILE A 80 -6.41 -12.95 2.85
C ILE A 80 -6.60 -11.50 2.35
N ALA A 81 -5.80 -11.07 1.35
CA ALA A 81 -5.93 -9.73 0.79
C ALA A 81 -7.33 -9.49 0.18
N ARG A 82 -7.85 -10.47 -0.57
CA ARG A 82 -9.19 -10.38 -1.18
C ARG A 82 -10.27 -10.18 -0.13
N GLN A 83 -10.24 -10.98 0.93
CA GLN A 83 -11.23 -10.90 2.00
C GLN A 83 -11.10 -9.57 2.77
N ILE A 84 -9.88 -9.09 3.03
CA ILE A 84 -9.69 -7.78 3.69
C ILE A 84 -10.31 -6.67 2.84
N CYS A 85 -10.11 -6.67 1.53
CA CYS A 85 -10.74 -5.67 0.65
C CYS A 85 -12.27 -5.78 0.59
N ILE A 86 -12.85 -6.97 0.82
CA ILE A 86 -14.31 -7.17 0.89
C ILE A 86 -14.85 -6.63 2.21
N ASP A 87 -14.21 -7.00 3.31
CA ASP A 87 -14.67 -6.65 4.66
C ASP A 87 -14.40 -5.17 4.99
N PHE A 88 -13.35 -4.60 4.39
CA PHE A 88 -12.92 -3.21 4.58
C PHE A 88 -12.69 -2.53 3.22
N PRO A 89 -13.76 -2.08 2.52
CA PRO A 89 -13.64 -1.51 1.17
C PRO A 89 -12.78 -0.24 1.07
N SER A 90 -12.54 0.45 2.19
CA SER A 90 -11.64 1.62 2.25
C SER A 90 -10.16 1.25 2.26
N VAL A 91 -9.81 -0.02 2.45
CA VAL A 91 -8.42 -0.50 2.52
C VAL A 91 -8.01 -1.12 1.20
N SER A 92 -6.97 -0.57 0.58
CA SER A 92 -6.34 -1.20 -0.59
C SER A 92 -5.13 -2.02 -0.17
N ILE A 93 -5.22 -3.34 -0.27
CA ILE A 93 -4.14 -4.28 0.03
C ILE A 93 -4.05 -5.38 -1.02
N ASN A 94 -2.84 -5.84 -1.33
CA ASN A 94 -2.63 -6.98 -2.23
C ASN A 94 -1.81 -8.09 -1.56
N ARG A 95 -1.58 -9.19 -2.31
CA ARG A 95 -0.84 -10.36 -1.82
C ARG A 95 0.57 -10.01 -1.29
N HIS A 96 1.26 -9.06 -1.92
CA HIS A 96 2.63 -8.71 -1.56
C HIS A 96 2.68 -7.94 -0.24
N ASP A 97 1.70 -7.06 -0.02
CA ASP A 97 1.55 -6.35 1.24
C ASP A 97 1.29 -7.33 2.39
N VAL A 98 0.39 -8.31 2.18
CA VAL A 98 0.13 -9.38 3.16
C VAL A 98 1.39 -10.19 3.47
N LEU A 99 2.15 -10.61 2.44
CA LEU A 99 3.41 -11.33 2.63
C LEU A 99 4.44 -10.51 3.40
N ALA A 100 4.53 -9.20 3.13
CA ALA A 100 5.41 -8.28 3.85
C ALA A 100 5.01 -8.15 5.33
N ILE A 101 3.70 -7.99 5.62
CA ILE A 101 3.17 -7.98 6.98
C ILE A 101 3.48 -9.29 7.71
N GLN A 102 3.17 -10.43 7.09
CA GLN A 102 3.48 -11.75 7.67
C GLN A 102 4.97 -11.92 7.95
N LYS A 103 5.85 -11.41 7.08
CA LYS A 103 7.30 -11.41 7.30
C LYS A 103 7.66 -10.57 8.53
N ARG A 104 7.16 -9.33 8.63
CA ARG A 104 7.40 -8.47 9.80
C ARG A 104 6.90 -9.10 11.10
N LEU A 105 5.71 -9.70 11.09
CA LEU A 105 5.16 -10.39 12.26
C LEU A 105 6.02 -11.58 12.68
N ARG A 106 6.62 -12.32 11.74
CA ARG A 106 7.59 -13.38 12.08
C ARG A 106 8.86 -12.77 12.67
N GLU A 107 9.44 -11.76 12.04
CA GLU A 107 10.69 -11.12 12.49
C GLU A 107 10.54 -10.45 13.87
N GLY A 108 9.41 -9.78 14.14
CA GLY A 108 9.12 -9.20 15.44
C GLY A 108 9.01 -10.25 16.56
N ARG A 109 8.52 -11.45 16.24
CA ARG A 109 8.49 -12.59 17.19
C ARG A 109 9.90 -13.13 17.49
N TYR A 110 10.79 -13.16 16.50
CA TYR A 110 12.17 -13.62 16.69
C TYR A 110 13.09 -12.56 17.31
N GLY A 111 12.88 -11.27 17.03
CA GLY A 111 13.64 -10.16 17.62
C GLY A 111 13.39 -9.98 19.13
N ALA A 112 12.19 -10.35 19.62
CA ALA A 112 11.90 -10.42 21.05
C ALA A 112 12.65 -11.57 21.75
N LEU A 113 12.97 -12.65 21.03
CA LEU A 113 13.65 -13.84 21.57
C LEU A 113 15.19 -13.72 21.57
N THR A 114 15.78 -12.83 20.77
CA THR A 114 17.23 -12.64 20.69
C THR A 114 17.80 -11.54 21.59
N SER A 115 16.96 -10.74 22.27
CA SER A 115 17.45 -9.69 23.18
C SER A 115 17.82 -10.19 24.60
N THR A 116 17.61 -11.47 24.89
CA THR A 116 17.86 -12.09 26.22
C THR A 116 19.09 -13.01 26.24
N GLN A 117 20.14 -12.72 25.46
CA GLN A 117 21.47 -13.33 25.65
C GLN A 117 22.58 -12.29 25.52
N ALA A 118 22.67 -11.42 26.53
CA ALA A 118 23.86 -10.63 26.78
C ALA A 118 24.02 -10.43 28.29
N PHE A 119 24.25 -11.52 29.02
CA PHE A 119 24.85 -11.46 30.35
C PHE A 119 25.75 -12.68 30.56
N ILE A 120 26.93 -12.38 31.10
CA ILE A 120 28.00 -13.26 31.60
C ILE A 120 29.04 -13.67 30.55
N SER A 121 30.09 -12.85 30.45
CA SER A 121 31.50 -13.27 30.55
C SER A 121 32.32 -12.11 31.07
#